data_AF-A0A346FH57-F1
#
_entry.id   AF-A0A346FH57-F1
#
_cell.length_a   1.000
_cell.length_b   1.000
_cell.length_c   1.000
_cell.angle_alpha   90.00
_cell.angle_beta   90.00
_cell.angle_gamma   90.00
#
_symmetry.space_group_name_H-M   'P 1'
#
loop_
_entity.id
_entity.type
_entity.pdbx_description
1 polymer ?
#
loop_
_entity_poly.entity_id
_entity_poly.type
_entity_poly.pdbx_seq_one_letter_code
_entity_poly.pdbx_strand_id
1 'polypeptide(L)'
;YYGQGHPMKPHRIRMAHNLIVHYALHRRMEISRPFPAAYADIRRFHSPEYVEFLSTVSPETLHDHTHSRHLKRFNVGEDCPVFDGLYNFCQASAGGSIGAAVKLNRQDADIAINWAGGLHHAKKSEASGFCYVNDIVLGILELLKVHRRVLYVDIDIHHGDGVEEAFYVTDRVMTVSFHKFGDFFPGTGHIKDVGVASGKYYAL
;
A
#
# COMPACT_ATOMS: atom_id res chain seq x y z
N TYR A 1 -1.78 7.23 14.86
CA TYR A 1 -0.79 6.66 15.82
C TYR A 1 -1.20 5.22 16.00
N TYR A 2 -0.34 4.25 15.70
CA TYR A 2 -0.78 2.84 15.63
C TYR A 2 -1.13 2.24 17.00
N GLY A 3 -0.55 2.76 18.09
CA GLY A 3 -0.77 2.23 19.44
C GLY A 3 0.52 2.22 20.26
N GLN A 4 0.37 2.00 21.57
CA GLN A 4 1.52 1.87 22.47
C GLN A 4 2.27 0.57 22.15
N GLY A 5 3.60 0.62 22.12
CA GLY A 5 4.44 -0.54 21.81
C GLY A 5 4.52 -0.92 20.31
N HIS A 6 3.62 -0.41 19.47
CA HIS A 6 3.61 -0.77 18.05
C HIS A 6 4.85 -0.23 17.29
N PRO A 7 5.50 -1.06 16.44
CA PRO A 7 6.73 -0.68 15.74
C PRO A 7 6.50 0.30 14.59
N MET A 8 5.37 0.21 13.86
CA MET A 8 5.03 1.17 12.82
C MET A 8 4.75 2.56 13.42
N LYS A 9 5.59 3.54 13.08
CA LYS A 9 5.49 4.92 13.54
C LYS A 9 5.41 5.88 12.35
N PRO A 10 4.19 6.28 11.90
CA PRO A 10 4.02 7.23 10.79
C PRO A 10 4.77 8.57 10.98
N HIS A 11 5.14 8.92 12.21
CA HIS A 11 5.99 10.08 12.52
C HIS A 11 7.31 10.09 11.74
N ARG A 12 7.85 8.93 11.34
CA ARG A 12 9.06 8.84 10.50
C ARG A 12 8.96 9.63 9.19
N ILE A 13 7.76 9.73 8.62
CA ILE A 13 7.49 10.48 7.39
C ILE A 13 7.65 11.99 7.64
N ARG A 14 7.15 12.47 8.78
CA ARG A 14 7.30 13.88 9.19
C ARG A 14 8.77 14.21 9.47
N MET A 15 9.52 13.30 10.08
CA MET A 15 10.95 13.47 10.29
C MET A 15 11.70 13.59 8.97
N ALA A 16 11.43 12.71 8.00
CA ALA A 16 12.00 12.79 6.65
C ALA A 16 11.65 14.11 5.95
N HIS A 17 10.39 14.54 6.03
CA HIS A 17 9.96 15.82 5.46
C HIS A 17 10.70 17.02 6.08
N ASN A 18 10.85 17.06 7.41
CA ASN A 18 11.60 18.12 8.08
C ASN A 18 13.07 18.16 7.61
N LEU A 19 13.72 17.01 7.43
CA LEU A 19 15.07 16.95 6.88
C LEU A 19 15.14 17.48 5.45
N ILE A 20 14.20 17.10 4.57
CA ILE A 20 14.09 17.62 3.19
C ILE A 20 13.95 19.15 3.19
N VAL A 21 13.18 19.71 4.13
CA VAL A 21 13.01 21.16 4.28
C VAL A 21 14.31 21.83 4.74
N HIS A 22 14.93 21.30 5.80
CA HIS A 22 16.16 21.87 6.37
C HIS A 22 17.39 21.76 5.47
N TYR A 23 17.47 20.71 4.63
CA TYR A 23 18.46 20.62 3.55
C TYR A 23 18.11 21.44 2.30
N ALA A 24 17.01 22.20 2.33
CA ALA A 24 16.50 22.99 1.21
C ALA A 24 16.20 22.19 -0.07
N LEU A 25 16.08 20.86 0.03
CA LEU A 25 15.79 19.98 -1.11
C LEU A 25 14.39 20.24 -1.67
N HIS A 26 13.44 20.63 -0.82
CA HIS A 26 12.09 21.05 -1.24
C HIS A 26 12.07 22.17 -2.29
N ARG A 27 13.15 22.97 -2.42
CA ARG A 27 13.26 24.02 -3.44
C ARG A 27 13.64 23.48 -4.82
N ARG A 28 14.04 22.22 -4.90
CA ARG A 28 14.46 21.52 -6.13
C ARG A 28 13.43 20.52 -6.63
N MET A 29 12.23 20.52 -6.03
CA MET A 29 11.14 19.61 -6.36
C MET A 29 9.81 20.33 -6.18
N GLU A 30 8.78 19.89 -6.90
CA GLU A 30 7.42 20.37 -6.67
C GLU A 30 6.83 19.68 -5.45
N ILE A 31 6.45 20.45 -4.43
CA ILE A 31 5.77 19.91 -3.25
C ILE A 31 4.27 19.94 -3.49
N SER A 32 3.69 18.75 -3.67
CA SER A 32 2.24 18.57 -3.78
C SER A 32 1.65 18.05 -2.48
N ARG A 33 0.51 18.62 -2.07
CA ARG A 33 -0.34 18.03 -1.03
C ARG A 33 -1.31 17.07 -1.72
N PRO A 34 -1.30 15.77 -1.41
CA PRO A 34 -2.18 14.82 -2.07
C PRO A 34 -3.64 15.05 -1.64
N PHE A 35 -4.56 14.84 -2.57
CA PHE A 35 -5.97 14.67 -2.23
C PHE A 35 -6.15 13.30 -1.55
N PRO A 36 -6.91 13.20 -0.45
CA PRO A 36 -7.27 11.91 0.13
C PRO A 36 -7.97 11.04 -0.92
N ALA A 37 -7.55 9.78 -1.07
CA ALA A 37 -8.21 8.83 -1.97
C ALA A 37 -9.69 8.69 -1.60
N ALA A 38 -10.58 8.79 -2.59
CA ALA A 38 -12.00 8.58 -2.38
C ALA A 38 -12.31 7.10 -2.15
N TYR A 39 -13.49 6.83 -1.61
CA TYR A 39 -14.01 5.47 -1.45
C TYR A 39 -13.98 4.68 -2.78
N ALA A 40 -14.34 5.33 -3.88
CA ALA A 40 -14.31 4.73 -5.22
C ALA A 40 -12.88 4.43 -5.70
N ASP A 41 -11.88 5.22 -5.30
CA ASP A 41 -10.49 5.01 -5.70
C ASP A 41 -9.94 3.74 -5.05
N ILE A 42 -10.15 3.57 -3.74
CA ILE A 42 -9.67 2.39 -3.00
C ILE A 42 -10.35 1.11 -3.50
N ARG A 43 -11.64 1.19 -3.88
CA ARG A 43 -12.41 0.07 -4.44
C ARG A 43 -12.00 -0.39 -5.84
N ARG A 44 -11.07 0.30 -6.49
CA ARG A 44 -10.52 -0.17 -7.77
C ARG A 44 -9.75 -1.48 -7.63
N PHE A 45 -9.23 -1.76 -6.44
CA PHE A 45 -8.59 -3.02 -6.09
C PHE A 45 -9.33 -3.75 -4.97
N HIS A 46 -9.57 -3.06 -3.86
CA HIS A 46 -10.09 -3.68 -2.65
C HIS A 46 -11.58 -4.04 -2.75
N SER A 47 -12.01 -5.09 -2.05
CA SER A 47 -13.41 -5.49 -2.03
C SER A 47 -14.31 -4.43 -1.39
N PRO A 48 -15.54 -4.24 -1.89
CA PRO A 48 -16.47 -3.25 -1.33
C PRO A 48 -16.69 -3.41 0.17
N GLU A 49 -16.85 -4.64 0.65
CA GLU A 49 -17.13 -4.95 2.05
C GLU A 49 -15.94 -4.59 2.95
N TYR A 50 -14.71 -4.76 2.44
CA TYR A 50 -13.50 -4.43 3.18
C TYR A 50 -13.31 -2.91 3.28
N VAL A 51 -13.54 -2.16 2.20
CA VAL A 51 -13.43 -0.69 2.22
C VAL A 51 -14.53 -0.08 3.09
N GLU A 52 -15.76 -0.61 3.03
CA GLU A 52 -16.85 -0.23 3.93
C GLU A 52 -16.44 -0.40 5.39
N PHE A 53 -15.94 -1.58 5.75
CA PHE A 53 -15.44 -1.85 7.09
C PHE A 53 -14.33 -0.88 7.53
N LEU A 54 -13.32 -0.64 6.69
CA LEU A 54 -12.24 0.30 7.01
C LEU A 54 -12.77 1.72 7.23
N SER A 55 -13.83 2.11 6.51
CA SER A 55 -14.41 3.44 6.62
C SER A 55 -15.28 3.66 7.87
N THR A 56 -15.75 2.59 8.50
CA THR A 56 -16.63 2.64 9.68
C THR A 56 -15.94 2.19 10.96
N VAL A 57 -14.85 1.43 10.88
CA VAL A 57 -14.14 0.93 12.05
C VAL A 57 -13.40 2.04 12.80
N SER A 58 -13.60 2.09 14.10
CA SER A 58 -12.99 3.03 15.04
C SER A 58 -12.87 2.36 16.41
N PRO A 59 -12.04 2.88 17.33
CA PRO A 59 -11.96 2.35 18.69
C PRO A 59 -13.33 2.29 19.39
N GLU A 60 -14.23 3.23 19.10
CA GLU A 60 -15.59 3.27 19.67
C GLU A 60 -16.47 2.13 19.15
N THR A 61 -16.31 1.74 17.88
CA THR A 61 -17.14 0.70 17.25
C THR A 61 -16.68 -0.74 17.52
N LEU A 62 -15.51 -0.92 18.17
CA LEU A 62 -14.95 -2.24 18.48
C LEU A 62 -15.88 -3.13 19.33
N HIS A 63 -16.73 -2.54 20.16
CA HIS A 63 -17.62 -3.26 21.07
C HIS A 63 -18.91 -3.76 20.38
N ASP A 64 -19.16 -3.38 19.12
CA ASP A 64 -20.30 -3.86 18.34
C ASP A 64 -20.06 -5.31 17.86
N HIS A 65 -21.02 -6.19 18.12
CA HIS A 65 -21.02 -7.59 17.66
C HIS A 65 -20.88 -7.74 16.14
N THR A 66 -21.28 -6.74 15.35
CA THR A 66 -21.09 -6.75 13.89
C THR A 66 -19.61 -6.57 13.52
N HIS A 67 -18.91 -5.65 14.19
CA HIS A 67 -17.51 -5.34 13.93
C HIS A 67 -16.56 -6.44 14.42
N SER A 68 -16.89 -7.13 15.51
CA SER A 68 -16.05 -8.23 16.03
C SER A 68 -15.84 -9.38 15.02
N ARG A 69 -16.87 -9.72 14.24
CA ARG A 69 -16.76 -10.72 13.16
C ARG A 69 -15.92 -10.21 11.99
N HIS A 70 -16.04 -8.92 11.67
CA HIS A 70 -15.29 -8.30 10.57
C HIS A 70 -13.80 -8.14 10.90
N LEU A 71 -13.44 -7.84 12.16
CA LEU A 71 -12.03 -7.77 12.60
C LEU A 71 -11.26 -9.04 12.26
N LYS A 72 -11.82 -10.21 12.62
CA LYS A 72 -11.19 -11.50 12.30
C LYS A 72 -11.20 -11.78 10.80
N ARG A 73 -12.31 -11.49 10.10
CA ARG A 73 -12.44 -11.72 8.65
C ARG A 73 -11.44 -10.92 7.83
N PHE A 74 -11.16 -9.69 8.24
CA PHE A 74 -10.33 -8.73 7.51
C PHE A 74 -8.93 -8.60 8.10
N ASN A 75 -8.55 -9.49 9.02
CA ASN A 75 -7.25 -9.55 9.68
C ASN A 75 -6.83 -8.21 10.32
N VAL A 76 -7.77 -7.55 10.99
CA VAL A 76 -7.54 -6.32 11.75
C VAL A 76 -7.61 -6.65 13.24
N GLY A 77 -6.51 -6.42 13.96
CA GLY A 77 -6.28 -6.92 15.30
C GLY A 77 -4.86 -6.62 15.79
N GLU A 78 -4.10 -7.66 16.17
CA GLU A 78 -2.79 -7.51 16.81
C GLU A 78 -1.77 -6.73 15.95
N ASP A 79 -1.41 -7.28 14.79
CA ASP A 79 -0.45 -6.62 13.89
C ASP A 79 -1.07 -5.42 13.18
N CYS A 80 -2.37 -5.47 12.88
CA CYS A 80 -3.07 -4.40 12.18
C CYS A 80 -4.13 -3.78 13.11
N PRO A 81 -3.76 -2.96 14.10
CA PRO A 81 -4.68 -2.44 15.10
C PRO A 81 -5.65 -1.41 14.56
N VAL A 82 -6.83 -1.35 15.17
CA VAL A 82 -7.74 -0.21 15.00
C VAL A 82 -7.21 0.98 15.79
N PHE A 83 -7.14 2.15 15.15
CA PHE A 83 -6.73 3.39 15.80
C PHE A 83 -7.46 4.60 15.22
N ASP A 84 -7.48 5.70 15.98
CA ASP A 84 -8.12 6.95 15.55
C ASP A 84 -7.53 7.48 14.24
N GLY A 85 -8.41 7.68 13.25
CA GLY A 85 -8.03 8.16 11.93
C GLY A 85 -7.37 7.09 11.04
N LEU A 86 -7.58 5.80 11.32
CA LEU A 86 -7.10 4.69 10.47
C LEU A 86 -7.50 4.87 9.01
N TYR A 87 -8.77 5.16 8.73
CA TYR A 87 -9.21 5.35 7.35
C TYR A 87 -8.56 6.58 6.71
N ASN A 88 -8.47 7.71 7.42
CA ASN A 88 -7.81 8.93 6.94
C ASN A 88 -6.32 8.68 6.61
N PHE A 89 -5.64 7.85 7.41
CA PHE A 89 -4.27 7.41 7.13
C PHE A 89 -4.20 6.64 5.81
N CYS A 90 -5.10 5.68 5.59
CA CYS A 90 -5.19 4.92 4.35
C CYS A 90 -5.47 5.83 3.14
N GLN A 91 -6.42 6.76 3.28
CA GLN A 91 -6.76 7.71 2.22
C GLN A 91 -5.59 8.63 1.84
N ALA A 92 -4.83 9.11 2.82
CA ALA A 92 -3.68 9.97 2.58
C ALA A 92 -2.54 9.21 1.88
N SER A 93 -2.25 7.98 2.31
CA SER A 93 -1.23 7.12 1.72
C SER A 93 -1.59 6.76 0.26
N ALA A 94 -2.79 6.22 0.04
CA ALA A 94 -3.29 5.85 -1.28
C ALA A 94 -3.42 7.05 -2.22
N GLY A 95 -3.93 8.18 -1.71
CA GLY A 95 -4.09 9.41 -2.50
C GLY A 95 -2.75 9.97 -3.00
N GLY A 96 -1.69 9.85 -2.19
CA GLY A 96 -0.33 10.18 -2.60
C GLY A 96 0.17 9.34 -3.78
N SER A 97 0.01 8.02 -3.70
CA SER A 97 0.49 7.11 -4.75
C SER A 97 -0.32 7.20 -6.03
N ILE A 98 -1.64 7.34 -5.93
CA ILE A 98 -2.51 7.58 -7.10
C ILE A 98 -2.19 8.93 -7.74
N GLY A 99 -2.07 10.00 -6.95
CA GLY A 99 -1.74 11.34 -7.46
C GLY A 99 -0.37 11.39 -8.13
N ALA A 100 0.63 10.69 -7.57
CA ALA A 100 1.94 10.51 -8.19
C ALA A 100 1.83 9.80 -9.55
N ALA A 101 1.09 8.68 -9.63
CA ALA A 101 0.87 7.97 -10.88
C ALA A 101 0.11 8.81 -11.93
N VAL A 102 -0.85 9.64 -11.52
CA VAL A 102 -1.53 10.58 -12.41
C VAL A 102 -0.54 11.60 -13.00
N LYS A 103 0.34 12.19 -12.18
CA LYS A 103 1.37 13.13 -12.67
C LYS A 103 2.30 12.46 -13.69
N LEU A 104 2.74 11.23 -13.44
CA LEU A 104 3.57 10.45 -14.36
C LEU A 104 2.83 10.17 -15.69
N ASN A 105 1.57 9.71 -15.63
CA ASN A 105 0.75 9.45 -16.81
C ASN A 105 0.52 10.70 -17.68
N ARG A 106 0.40 11.87 -17.04
CA ARG A 106 0.23 13.17 -17.72
C ARG A 106 1.53 13.77 -18.23
N GLN A 107 2.67 13.14 -17.92
CA GLN A 107 4.01 13.65 -18.21
C GLN A 107 4.29 15.00 -17.53
N ASP A 108 3.62 15.28 -16.40
CA ASP A 108 3.84 16.48 -15.58
C ASP A 108 5.12 16.37 -14.73
N ALA A 109 5.67 15.17 -14.58
CA ALA A 109 6.91 14.88 -13.86
C ALA A 109 7.58 13.62 -14.41
N ASP A 110 8.92 13.58 -14.34
CA ASP A 110 9.70 12.36 -14.62
C ASP A 110 9.77 11.42 -13.41
N ILE A 111 9.77 11.99 -12.20
CA ILE A 111 9.86 11.27 -10.92
C ILE A 111 8.82 11.86 -9.96
N ALA A 112 8.07 10.99 -9.30
CA ALA A 112 7.14 11.35 -8.24
C ALA A 112 7.44 10.54 -6.98
N ILE A 113 7.36 11.17 -5.80
CA ILE A 113 7.78 10.57 -4.54
C ILE A 113 6.65 10.66 -3.51
N ASN A 114 6.27 9.53 -2.93
CA ASN A 114 5.35 9.44 -1.80
C ASN A 114 5.95 8.58 -0.68
N TRP A 115 6.62 9.19 0.29
CA TRP A 115 7.19 8.48 1.45
C TRP A 115 6.15 7.89 2.42
N ALA A 116 4.88 8.27 2.28
CA ALA A 116 3.78 7.73 3.09
C ALA A 116 3.15 6.46 2.48
N GLY A 117 3.47 6.16 1.22
CA GLY A 117 3.04 4.94 0.53
C GLY A 117 3.97 3.77 0.77
N GLY A 118 3.88 2.76 -0.10
CA GLY A 118 4.70 1.55 -0.04
C GLY A 118 4.14 0.47 0.88
N LEU A 119 2.82 0.45 1.14
CA LEU A 119 2.18 -0.51 2.03
C LEU A 119 1.88 -1.81 1.29
N HIS A 120 2.93 -2.56 0.97
CA HIS A 120 2.92 -3.68 0.02
C HIS A 120 2.23 -4.98 0.49
N HIS A 121 1.96 -5.15 1.79
CA HIS A 121 1.38 -6.39 2.32
C HIS A 121 -0.15 -6.43 2.26
N ALA A 122 -0.81 -5.28 2.06
CA ALA A 122 -2.27 -5.23 2.04
C ALA A 122 -2.83 -6.07 0.89
N LYS A 123 -3.80 -6.93 1.21
CA LYS A 123 -4.45 -7.85 0.27
C LYS A 123 -5.74 -7.26 -0.27
N LYS A 124 -6.38 -7.96 -1.21
CA LYS A 124 -7.64 -7.50 -1.80
C LYS A 124 -8.75 -7.30 -0.77
N SER A 125 -8.81 -8.15 0.25
CA SER A 125 -9.91 -8.19 1.22
C SER A 125 -9.45 -8.36 2.66
N GLU A 126 -8.19 -8.08 2.99
CA GLU A 126 -7.68 -8.16 4.36
C GLU A 126 -6.44 -7.29 4.54
N ALA A 127 -6.23 -6.84 5.79
CA ALA A 127 -5.00 -6.20 6.20
C ALA A 127 -3.90 -7.24 6.46
N SER A 128 -2.63 -6.85 6.34
CA SER A 128 -1.50 -7.71 6.68
C SER A 128 -0.26 -6.87 6.90
N GLY A 129 0.64 -7.26 7.81
CA GLY A 129 1.95 -6.62 7.99
C GLY A 129 1.89 -5.09 8.11
N PHE A 130 1.00 -4.56 8.96
CA PHE A 130 0.76 -3.12 9.18
C PHE A 130 0.08 -2.37 8.03
N CYS A 131 -0.28 -3.09 6.95
CA CYS A 131 -0.82 -2.54 5.71
C CYS A 131 -2.32 -2.85 5.57
N TYR A 132 -3.13 -1.79 5.40
CA TYR A 132 -4.59 -1.91 5.26
C TYR A 132 -5.06 -1.72 3.81
N VAL A 133 -4.51 -0.71 3.12
CA VAL A 133 -4.79 -0.40 1.72
C VAL A 133 -3.50 -0.50 0.93
N ASN A 134 -3.52 -1.20 -0.19
CA ASN A 134 -2.37 -1.38 -1.06
C ASN A 134 -2.28 -0.20 -2.04
N ASP A 135 -1.66 0.89 -1.59
CA ASP A 135 -1.49 2.11 -2.38
C ASP A 135 -0.67 1.89 -3.65
N ILE A 136 0.22 0.88 -3.63
CA ILE A 136 1.09 0.50 -4.74
C ILE A 136 0.26 -0.10 -5.87
N VAL A 137 -0.61 -1.07 -5.56
CA VAL A 137 -1.50 -1.69 -6.56
C VAL A 137 -2.40 -0.63 -7.18
N LEU A 138 -2.95 0.28 -6.38
CA LEU A 138 -3.78 1.39 -6.89
C LEU A 138 -2.98 2.34 -7.81
N GLY A 139 -1.74 2.66 -7.46
CA GLY A 139 -0.82 3.44 -8.29
C GLY A 139 -0.48 2.73 -9.60
N ILE A 140 -0.17 1.43 -9.57
CA ILE A 140 0.11 0.63 -10.77
C ILE A 140 -1.13 0.54 -11.67
N LEU A 141 -2.32 0.33 -11.11
CA LEU A 141 -3.57 0.35 -11.88
C LEU A 141 -3.82 1.70 -12.55
N GLU A 142 -3.36 2.80 -11.96
CA GLU A 142 -3.37 4.12 -12.61
C GLU A 142 -2.38 4.17 -13.76
N LEU A 143 -1.12 3.77 -13.55
CA LEU A 143 -0.08 3.73 -14.60
C LEU A 143 -0.50 2.87 -15.80
N LEU A 144 -1.16 1.73 -15.56
CA LEU A 144 -1.63 0.82 -16.60
C LEU A 144 -2.70 1.41 -17.53
N LYS A 145 -3.27 2.58 -17.24
CA LYS A 145 -4.14 3.30 -18.18
C LYS A 145 -3.38 3.84 -19.39
N VAL A 146 -2.10 4.17 -19.23
CA VAL A 146 -1.26 4.77 -20.28
C VAL A 146 -0.12 3.83 -20.66
N HIS A 147 0.49 3.15 -19.69
CA HIS A 147 1.64 2.29 -19.90
C HIS A 147 1.22 0.84 -20.16
N ARG A 148 1.71 0.27 -21.28
CA ARG A 148 1.44 -1.14 -21.63
C ARG A 148 2.03 -2.11 -20.60
N ARG A 149 3.24 -1.82 -20.11
CA ARG A 149 3.97 -2.62 -19.11
C ARG A 149 4.48 -1.71 -17.99
N VAL A 150 4.39 -2.17 -16.75
CA VAL A 150 4.91 -1.49 -15.55
C VAL A 150 5.86 -2.45 -14.83
N LEU A 151 7.02 -1.95 -14.41
CA LEU A 151 7.94 -2.71 -13.56
C LEU A 151 7.78 -2.23 -12.11
N TYR A 152 7.56 -3.17 -11.21
CA TYR A 152 7.59 -2.96 -9.77
C TYR A 152 8.88 -3.57 -9.20
N VAL A 153 9.65 -2.76 -8.47
CA VAL A 153 10.87 -3.18 -7.78
C VAL A 153 10.69 -2.93 -6.30
N ASP A 154 10.87 -3.98 -5.51
CA ASP A 154 10.75 -3.98 -4.06
C ASP A 154 12.10 -4.26 -3.40
N ILE A 155 12.47 -3.40 -2.47
CA ILE A 155 13.72 -3.46 -1.70
C ILE A 155 13.45 -3.51 -0.20
N ASP A 156 12.18 -3.65 0.21
CA ASP A 156 11.86 -3.92 1.60
C ASP A 156 12.46 -5.28 2.02
N ILE A 157 12.78 -5.43 3.30
CA ILE A 157 13.35 -6.68 3.81
C ILE A 157 12.33 -7.82 3.77
N HIS A 158 11.03 -7.51 3.75
CA HIS A 158 9.93 -8.47 3.60
C HIS A 158 9.55 -8.60 2.13
N HIS A 159 9.09 -9.79 1.75
CA HIS A 159 8.56 -10.01 0.41
C HIS A 159 7.31 -9.14 0.14
N GLY A 160 7.29 -8.40 -0.98
CA GLY A 160 6.14 -7.62 -1.47
C GLY A 160 4.94 -8.43 -1.97
N ASP A 161 4.48 -9.33 -1.12
CA ASP A 161 3.49 -10.37 -1.41
C ASP A 161 2.12 -9.85 -1.84
N GLY A 162 1.64 -8.72 -1.31
CA GLY A 162 0.35 -8.13 -1.72
C GLY A 162 0.38 -7.56 -3.14
N VAL A 163 1.52 -7.00 -3.56
CA VAL A 163 1.70 -6.49 -4.93
C VAL A 163 1.90 -7.65 -5.90
N GLU A 164 2.72 -8.65 -5.54
CA GLU A 164 2.90 -9.87 -6.32
C GLU A 164 1.57 -10.59 -6.56
N GLU A 165 0.81 -10.85 -5.50
CA GLU A 165 -0.49 -11.53 -5.59
C GLU A 165 -1.48 -10.79 -6.51
N ALA A 166 -1.53 -9.45 -6.41
CA ALA A 166 -2.43 -8.62 -7.21
C ALA A 166 -2.18 -8.74 -8.72
N PHE A 167 -0.95 -9.05 -9.13
CA PHE A 167 -0.54 -9.11 -10.53
C PHE A 167 -0.02 -10.49 -10.97
N TYR A 168 -0.18 -11.52 -10.14
CA TYR A 168 0.41 -12.86 -10.33
C TYR A 168 0.00 -13.59 -11.62
N VAL A 169 -1.09 -13.14 -12.26
CA VAL A 169 -1.68 -13.74 -13.47
C VAL A 169 -1.53 -12.88 -14.73
N THR A 170 -0.82 -11.73 -14.68
CA THR A 170 -0.67 -10.81 -15.83
C THR A 170 0.78 -10.61 -16.25
N ASP A 171 1.00 -10.44 -17.55
CA ASP A 171 2.28 -10.06 -18.18
C ASP A 171 2.48 -8.53 -18.28
N ARG A 172 1.48 -7.75 -17.84
CA ARG A 172 1.53 -6.28 -17.90
C ARG A 172 2.27 -5.65 -16.73
N VAL A 173 2.46 -6.39 -15.64
CA VAL A 173 3.22 -5.93 -14.48
C VAL A 173 4.24 -7.00 -14.14
N MET A 174 5.51 -6.61 -14.06
CA MET A 174 6.56 -7.47 -13.53
C MET A 174 6.83 -7.04 -12.10
N THR A 175 6.80 -7.98 -11.15
CA THR A 175 7.18 -7.75 -9.75
C THR A 175 8.55 -8.35 -9.49
N VAL A 176 9.47 -7.54 -8.96
CA VAL A 176 10.81 -7.99 -8.60
C VAL A 176 11.05 -7.64 -7.14
N SER A 177 11.34 -8.62 -6.29
CA SER A 177 11.47 -8.42 -4.85
C SER A 177 12.74 -9.05 -4.28
N PHE A 178 13.55 -8.24 -3.59
CA PHE A 178 14.74 -8.71 -2.90
C PHE A 178 14.51 -8.69 -1.39
N HIS A 179 14.34 -9.86 -0.79
CA HIS A 179 13.89 -9.97 0.60
C HIS A 179 14.58 -11.10 1.37
N LYS A 180 14.44 -11.08 2.70
CA LYS A 180 14.87 -12.19 3.56
C LYS A 180 13.85 -13.34 3.43
N PHE A 181 14.37 -14.54 3.17
CA PHE A 181 13.56 -15.76 3.05
C PHE A 181 13.96 -16.80 4.11
N GLY A 182 12.99 -17.60 4.58
CA GLY A 182 13.15 -18.63 5.62
C GLY A 182 12.93 -18.12 7.05
N ASP A 183 11.96 -18.72 7.76
CA ASP A 183 11.47 -18.33 9.09
C ASP A 183 11.34 -16.80 9.26
N PHE A 184 10.73 -16.16 8.26
CA PHE A 184 10.57 -14.71 8.20
C PHE A 184 9.24 -14.34 7.55
N PHE A 185 8.60 -13.27 8.05
CA PHE A 185 7.38 -12.75 7.46
C PHE A 185 7.63 -12.24 6.03
N PRO A 186 6.72 -12.44 5.06
CA PRO A 186 5.39 -13.07 5.15
C PRO A 186 5.37 -14.59 4.88
N GLY A 187 6.54 -15.22 4.67
CA GLY A 187 6.65 -16.65 4.38
C GLY A 187 6.44 -17.04 2.90
N THR A 188 6.26 -16.06 2.01
CA THR A 188 6.18 -16.23 0.55
C THR A 188 7.41 -15.64 -0.15
N GLY A 189 7.50 -15.73 -1.48
CA GLY A 189 8.62 -15.19 -2.27
C GLY A 189 9.76 -16.20 -2.45
N HIS A 190 9.44 -17.49 -2.50
CA HIS A 190 10.44 -18.51 -2.78
C HIS A 190 10.95 -18.35 -4.22
N ILE A 191 12.19 -18.75 -4.51
CA ILE A 191 12.77 -18.73 -5.88
C ILE A 191 11.98 -19.53 -6.95
N LYS A 192 10.91 -20.23 -6.55
CA LYS A 192 10.02 -21.01 -7.42
C LYS A 192 8.70 -20.29 -7.68
N ASP A 193 8.42 -19.22 -6.94
CA ASP A 193 7.25 -18.37 -7.11
C ASP A 193 7.53 -17.44 -8.28
N VAL A 194 7.16 -17.88 -9.47
CA VAL A 194 7.48 -17.19 -10.73
C VAL A 194 6.23 -16.68 -11.45
N GLY A 195 5.09 -16.57 -10.76
CA GLY A 195 3.81 -16.24 -11.38
C GLY A 195 3.17 -17.42 -12.10
N VAL A 196 1.93 -17.22 -12.56
CA VAL A 196 1.11 -18.26 -13.21
C VAL A 196 0.36 -17.70 -14.42
N ALA A 197 -0.18 -18.59 -15.25
CA ALA A 197 -0.90 -18.21 -16.48
C ALA A 197 -0.06 -17.23 -17.33
N SER A 198 -0.64 -16.11 -17.77
CA SER A 198 0.09 -15.07 -18.50
C SER A 198 1.16 -14.38 -17.67
N GLY A 199 1.06 -14.40 -16.33
CA GLY A 199 2.05 -13.83 -15.42
C GLY A 199 3.24 -14.76 -15.12
N LYS A 200 3.29 -15.97 -15.70
CA LYS A 200 4.45 -16.85 -15.50
C LYS A 200 5.72 -16.20 -16.08
N TYR A 201 6.78 -16.17 -15.28
CA TYR A 201 8.05 -15.44 -15.47
C TYR A 201 7.95 -13.91 -15.33
N TYR A 202 6.87 -13.40 -14.74
CA TYR A 202 6.71 -11.97 -14.42
C TYR A 202 6.68 -11.69 -12.90
N ALA A 203 6.97 -12.68 -12.05
CA ALA A 203 7.30 -12.50 -10.65
C ALA A 203 8.72 -13.04 -10.40
N LEU A 204 9.58 -12.24 -9.74
CA LEU A 204 11.03 -12.45 -9.61
C LEU A 204 11.56 -12.09 -8.22
#